data_AF-A0A1C5A4Q1-F1
#
_entry.id   AF-A0A1C5A4Q1-F1
#
_cell.length_a   1.000
_cell.length_b   1.000
_cell.length_c   1.000
_cell.angle_alpha   90.00
_cell.angle_beta   90.00
_cell.angle_gamma   90.00
#
_symmetry.space_group_name_H-M   'P 1'
#
loop_
_entity.id
_entity.type
_entity.pdbx_description
1 polymer ?
#
loop_
_entity_poly.entity_id
_entity_poly.type
_entity_poly.pdbx_seq_one_letter_code
_entity_poly.pdbx_strand_id
1 'polypeptide(L)'
;MAKPSDTRTAGRKPVAKATRSTAETEKIRAALAARRDELRAEYDQTLSEITELQRDRLTDSAGDDQADTGTKTLEREQEISLANSILERITQVERALERLDEGGYGWCERCGNPIPVERLAAFPSATLCVTCKQLEERR
;
A
#
# COMPACT_ATOMS: atom_id res chain seq x y z
N MET A 1 -49.81 -37.66 2.01
CA MET A 1 -48.97 -36.91 3.00
C MET A 1 -47.59 -37.54 2.90
N ALA A 2 -46.47 -36.93 2.48
CA ALA A 2 -46.04 -35.55 2.33
C ALA A 2 -45.36 -35.31 0.97
N LYS A 3 -45.30 -34.04 0.53
CA LYS A 3 -44.82 -33.59 -0.78
C LYS A 3 -43.27 -33.54 -0.85
N PRO A 4 -42.66 -33.74 -2.03
CA PRO A 4 -41.25 -33.41 -2.25
C PRO A 4 -41.08 -31.88 -2.24
N SER A 5 -40.08 -31.39 -1.51
CA SER A 5 -39.77 -29.96 -1.40
C SER A 5 -38.75 -29.56 -2.46
N ASP A 6 -39.27 -29.00 -3.56
CA ASP A 6 -38.54 -28.16 -4.49
C ASP A 6 -37.79 -27.04 -3.75
N THR A 7 -36.47 -27.12 -3.69
CA THR A 7 -35.64 -25.97 -3.31
C THR A 7 -35.38 -25.13 -4.54
N ARG A 8 -36.27 -24.14 -4.72
CA ARG A 8 -36.18 -23.09 -5.74
C ARG A 8 -34.89 -22.27 -5.59
N THR A 9 -34.24 -22.13 -6.75
CA THR A 9 -33.21 -21.19 -7.19
C THR A 9 -33.20 -19.83 -6.48
N ALA A 10 -32.06 -19.46 -5.87
CA ALA A 10 -31.73 -18.07 -5.58
C ALA A 10 -30.84 -17.51 -6.70
N GLY A 11 -31.47 -16.87 -7.68
CA GLY A 11 -30.79 -16.17 -8.78
C GLY A 11 -29.90 -15.06 -8.23
N ARG A 12 -28.62 -15.08 -8.61
CA ARG A 12 -27.66 -14.02 -8.31
C ARG A 12 -28.06 -12.77 -9.09
N LYS A 13 -28.62 -11.76 -8.40
CA LYS A 13 -28.90 -10.44 -8.99
C LYS A 13 -27.61 -9.83 -9.56
N PRO A 14 -27.64 -9.21 -10.74
CA PRO A 14 -26.49 -8.51 -11.29
C PRO A 14 -26.30 -7.21 -10.48
N VAL A 15 -25.15 -7.05 -9.81
CA VAL A 15 -24.84 -5.84 -9.05
C VAL A 15 -24.35 -4.79 -10.05
N ALA A 16 -25.21 -3.83 -10.39
CA ALA A 16 -24.80 -2.58 -11.00
C ALA A 16 -23.70 -1.95 -10.12
N LYS A 17 -22.54 -1.59 -10.70
CA LYS A 17 -21.34 -1.07 -10.00
C LYS A 17 -21.74 -0.13 -8.84
N ALA A 18 -21.73 -0.66 -7.62
CA ALA A 18 -22.05 0.10 -6.43
C ALA A 18 -20.94 1.13 -6.26
N THR A 19 -21.27 2.40 -6.44
CA THR A 19 -20.33 3.49 -6.13
C THR A 19 -20.43 3.73 -4.63
N ARG A 20 -19.30 3.90 -3.93
CA ARG A 20 -19.28 4.18 -2.48
C ARG A 20 -19.99 5.50 -2.20
N SER A 21 -20.55 5.63 -1.00
CA SER A 21 -21.11 6.93 -0.59
C SER A 21 -20.02 8.00 -0.59
N THR A 22 -20.40 9.26 -0.81
CA THR A 22 -19.46 10.40 -0.78
C THR A 22 -18.68 10.45 0.54
N ALA A 23 -19.38 10.24 1.66
CA ALA A 23 -18.78 10.20 3.00
C ALA A 23 -17.75 9.05 3.17
N GLU A 24 -17.98 7.87 2.56
CA GLU A 24 -16.98 6.79 2.59
C GLU A 24 -15.77 7.11 1.71
N THR A 25 -16.00 7.67 0.52
CA THR A 25 -14.94 8.14 -0.38
C THR A 25 -14.07 9.19 0.29
N GLU A 26 -14.66 10.15 1.01
CA GLU A 26 -13.92 11.15 1.78
C GLU A 26 -13.08 10.52 2.91
N LYS A 27 -13.61 9.53 3.63
CA LYS A 27 -12.84 8.80 4.65
C LYS A 27 -11.63 8.08 4.06
N ILE A 28 -11.78 7.45 2.90
CA ILE A 28 -10.68 6.77 2.21
C ILE A 28 -9.65 7.80 1.73
N ARG A 29 -10.10 8.90 1.14
CA ARG A 29 -9.23 9.99 0.69
C ARG A 29 -8.41 10.53 1.85
N ALA A 30 -9.05 10.82 2.98
CA ALA A 30 -8.38 11.33 4.18
C ALA A 30 -7.34 10.34 4.71
N ALA A 31 -7.68 9.05 4.77
CA ALA A 31 -6.75 8.02 5.24
C ALA A 31 -5.56 7.83 4.30
N LEU A 32 -5.77 7.83 2.97
CA LEU A 32 -4.70 7.76 1.98
C LEU A 32 -3.83 9.02 1.98
N ALA A 33 -4.42 10.21 2.11
CA ALA A 33 -3.67 11.46 2.19
C ALA A 33 -2.77 11.50 3.43
N ALA A 34 -3.32 11.13 4.60
CA ALA A 34 -2.53 11.01 5.82
C ALA A 34 -1.37 10.02 5.65
N ARG A 35 -1.64 8.86 5.04
CA ARG A 35 -0.60 7.86 4.78
C ARG A 35 0.48 8.37 3.82
N ARG A 36 0.12 9.09 2.77
CA ARG A 36 1.09 9.72 1.86
C ARG A 36 1.99 10.70 2.60
N ASP A 37 1.40 11.53 3.46
CA ASP A 37 2.12 12.57 4.18
C ASP A 37 3.09 11.96 5.21
N GLU A 38 2.69 10.88 5.90
CA GLU A 38 3.58 10.06 6.73
C GLU A 38 4.76 9.50 5.93
N LEU A 39 4.49 8.89 4.77
CA LEU A 39 5.53 8.29 3.93
C LEU A 39 6.50 9.33 3.36
N ARG A 40 6.02 10.54 3.06
CA ARG A 40 6.88 11.65 2.62
C ARG A 40 7.81 12.11 3.74
N ALA A 41 7.30 12.22 4.97
CA ALA A 41 8.14 12.52 6.12
C ALA A 41 9.19 11.42 6.38
N GLU A 42 8.79 10.14 6.26
CA GLU A 42 9.71 8.98 6.34
C GLU A 42 10.81 9.08 5.25
N TYR A 43 10.42 9.39 4.01
CA TYR A 43 11.35 9.55 2.89
C TYR A 43 12.34 10.71 3.09
N ASP A 44 11.86 11.86 3.52
CA ASP A 44 12.68 13.04 3.77
C ASP A 44 13.71 12.77 4.89
N GLN A 45 13.31 12.02 5.93
CA GLN A 45 14.23 11.58 6.97
C GLN A 45 15.32 10.66 6.41
N THR A 46 14.96 9.63 5.64
CA THR A 46 15.94 8.73 5.02
C THR A 46 16.89 9.47 4.07
N LEU A 47 16.41 10.47 3.33
CA LEU A 47 17.29 11.32 2.51
C LEU A 47 18.29 12.12 3.34
N SER A 48 17.86 12.62 4.51
CA SER A 48 18.77 13.28 5.45
C SER A 48 19.86 12.32 5.93
N GLU A 49 19.49 11.10 6.31
CA GLU A 49 20.42 10.05 6.77
C GLU A 49 21.44 9.68 5.69
N ILE A 50 20.99 9.49 4.44
CA ILE A 50 21.89 9.28 3.28
C ILE A 50 22.88 10.44 3.11
N THR A 51 22.41 11.68 3.29
CA THR A 51 23.23 12.87 3.14
C THR A 51 24.30 12.98 4.23
N GLU A 52 23.96 12.64 5.48
CA GLU A 52 24.94 12.60 6.58
C GLU A 52 25.98 11.50 6.35
N LEU A 53 25.58 10.28 5.97
CA LEU A 53 26.50 9.20 5.62
C LEU A 53 27.45 9.57 4.48
N GLN A 54 27.00 10.41 3.53
CA GLN A 54 27.86 10.93 2.48
C GLN A 54 28.88 11.94 2.99
N ARG A 55 28.52 12.80 3.96
CA ARG A 55 29.47 13.75 4.57
C ARG A 55 30.51 13.05 5.42
N ASP A 56 30.09 12.09 6.24
CA ASP A 56 31.00 11.32 7.11
C ASP A 56 32.11 10.65 6.31
N ARG A 57 31.76 10.13 5.12
CA ARG A 57 32.73 9.52 4.20
C ARG A 57 33.76 10.53 3.65
N LEU A 58 33.39 11.80 3.48
CA LEU A 58 34.29 12.85 3.01
C LEU A 58 35.21 13.38 4.12
N THR A 59 34.77 13.32 5.38
CA THR A 59 35.54 13.80 6.53
C THR A 59 36.51 12.78 7.10
N ASP A 60 36.22 11.48 6.96
CA ASP A 60 36.93 10.39 7.66
C ASP A 60 37.99 9.67 6.79
N SER A 61 38.49 10.34 5.74
CA SER A 61 39.41 9.73 4.75
C SER A 61 40.82 9.43 5.27
N ALA A 62 41.19 9.91 6.47
CA ALA A 62 42.55 9.79 7.00
C ALA A 62 42.65 8.64 8.02
N GLY A 63 42.53 7.40 7.56
CA GLY A 63 42.70 6.22 8.42
C GLY A 63 41.84 5.02 8.06
N ASP A 64 40.80 5.20 7.24
CA ASP A 64 39.92 4.12 6.79
C ASP A 64 40.71 3.01 6.07
N ASP A 65 40.54 1.78 6.55
CA ASP A 65 40.98 0.61 5.80
C ASP A 65 39.92 0.16 4.78
N GLN A 66 40.21 -0.92 4.06
CA GLN A 66 39.29 -1.46 3.04
C GLN A 66 37.98 -1.99 3.66
N ALA A 67 38.02 -2.46 4.92
CA ALA A 67 36.85 -2.94 5.63
C ALA A 67 35.95 -1.77 6.08
N ASP A 68 36.54 -0.67 6.54
CA ASP A 68 35.81 0.56 6.90
C ASP A 68 35.09 1.15 5.69
N THR A 69 35.81 1.25 4.56
CA THR A 69 35.24 1.74 3.29
C THR A 69 34.11 0.84 2.78
N GLY A 70 34.26 -0.48 2.93
CA GLY A 70 33.25 -1.46 2.56
C GLY A 70 31.98 -1.30 3.40
N THR A 71 32.12 -1.19 4.72
CA THR A 71 31.01 -1.03 5.67
C THR A 71 30.21 0.25 5.37
N LYS A 72 30.89 1.39 5.26
CA LYS A 72 30.27 2.69 4.90
C LYS A 72 29.54 2.65 3.55
N THR A 73 29.98 1.78 2.63
CA THR A 73 29.31 1.57 1.33
C THR A 73 28.04 0.76 1.46
N LEU A 74 28.09 -0.35 2.21
CA LEU A 74 26.93 -1.19 2.45
C LEU A 74 25.81 -0.44 3.18
N GLU A 75 26.15 0.34 4.22
CA GLU A 75 25.17 1.15 4.96
C GLU A 75 24.45 2.14 4.04
N ARG A 76 25.19 2.85 3.19
CA ARG A 76 24.60 3.77 2.20
C ARG A 76 23.70 3.06 1.19
N GLU A 77 24.10 1.89 0.71
CA GLU A 77 23.29 1.10 -0.23
C GLU A 77 22.00 0.59 0.41
N GLN A 78 22.03 0.25 1.70
CA GLN A 78 20.85 -0.11 2.48
C GLN A 78 19.89 1.08 2.57
N GLU A 79 20.38 2.27 2.92
CA GLU A 79 19.53 3.46 3.02
C GLU A 79 18.93 3.88 1.67
N ILE A 80 19.68 3.78 0.57
CA ILE A 80 19.14 4.01 -0.78
C ILE A 80 18.05 3.00 -1.12
N SER A 81 18.25 1.73 -0.75
CA SER A 81 17.24 0.69 -0.99
C SER A 81 15.97 0.95 -0.18
N LEU A 82 16.11 1.43 1.06
CA LEU A 82 14.99 1.86 1.91
C LEU A 82 14.25 3.05 1.28
N ALA A 83 14.96 4.09 0.87
CA ALA A 83 14.37 5.27 0.22
C ALA A 83 13.57 4.90 -1.04
N ASN A 84 14.11 4.01 -1.88
CA ASN A 84 13.41 3.51 -3.06
C ASN A 84 12.13 2.74 -2.71
N SER A 85 12.15 1.94 -1.64
CA SER A 85 10.97 1.23 -1.16
C SER A 85 9.88 2.18 -0.66
N ILE A 86 10.26 3.25 0.05
CA ILE A 86 9.33 4.28 0.51
C ILE A 86 8.72 5.02 -0.68
N LEU A 87 9.52 5.37 -1.70
CA LEU A 87 9.03 6.04 -2.91
C LEU A 87 8.01 5.18 -3.68
N GLU A 88 8.24 3.87 -3.78
CA GLU A 88 7.26 2.94 -4.36
C GLU A 88 5.96 2.92 -3.54
N ARG A 89 6.05 2.93 -2.19
CA ARG A 89 4.87 3.03 -1.32
C ARG A 89 4.11 4.35 -1.54
N ILE A 90 4.81 5.48 -1.68
CA ILE A 90 4.20 6.79 -2.00
C ILE A 90 3.46 6.70 -3.35
N THR A 91 4.11 6.15 -4.37
CA THR A 91 3.54 5.98 -5.71
C THR A 91 2.27 5.13 -5.67
N GLN A 92 2.23 4.07 -4.85
CA GLN A 92 1.03 3.24 -4.68
C GLN A 92 -0.13 4.01 -4.02
N VAL A 93 0.17 4.87 -3.04
CA VAL A 93 -0.86 5.74 -2.43
C VAL A 93 -1.38 6.77 -3.43
N GLU A 94 -0.51 7.39 -4.22
CA GLU A 94 -0.90 8.38 -5.23
C GLU A 94 -1.78 7.74 -6.31
N ARG A 95 -1.41 6.57 -6.83
CA ARG A 95 -2.28 5.80 -7.74
C ARG A 95 -3.61 5.41 -7.11
N ALA A 96 -3.64 5.10 -5.81
CA ALA A 96 -4.89 4.80 -5.12
C ALA A 96 -5.81 6.03 -5.02
N LEU A 97 -5.26 7.22 -4.80
CA LEU A 97 -6.00 8.48 -4.82
C LEU A 97 -6.56 8.78 -6.22
N GLU A 98 -5.76 8.57 -7.28
CA GLU A 98 -6.22 8.71 -8.67
C GLU A 98 -7.40 7.78 -8.97
N ARG A 99 -7.28 6.48 -8.61
CA ARG A 99 -8.37 5.51 -8.79
C ARG A 99 -9.61 5.85 -7.96
N LEU A 100 -9.44 6.52 -6.82
CA LEU A 100 -10.55 6.99 -6.01
C LEU A 100 -11.30 8.14 -6.71
N ASP A 101 -10.57 9.02 -7.41
CA ASP A 101 -11.13 10.10 -8.22
C ASP A 101 -11.83 9.58 -9.50
N GLU A 102 -11.26 8.57 -10.17
CA GLU A 102 -11.87 7.90 -11.34
C GLU A 102 -13.14 7.11 -11.00
N GLY A 103 -13.29 6.74 -9.73
CA GLY A 103 -14.39 5.93 -9.23
C GLY A 103 -14.17 4.42 -9.39
N GLY A 104 -14.71 3.65 -8.44
CA GLY A 104 -14.59 2.19 -8.43
C GLY A 104 -13.42 1.64 -7.60
N TYR A 105 -12.62 2.51 -6.98
CA TYR A 105 -11.65 2.09 -5.96
C TYR A 105 -12.33 1.59 -4.67
N GLY A 106 -11.68 0.65 -3.99
CA GLY A 106 -12.14 0.13 -2.69
C GLY A 106 -13.15 -1.02 -2.76
N TRP A 107 -13.26 -1.70 -3.89
CA TRP A 107 -14.10 -2.89 -4.07
C TRP A 107 -13.26 -4.11 -4.39
N CYS A 108 -13.61 -5.25 -3.80
CA CYS A 108 -12.92 -6.51 -4.03
C CYS A 108 -13.19 -7.02 -5.45
N GLU A 109 -12.15 -7.23 -6.25
CA GLU A 109 -12.27 -7.70 -7.63
C GLU A 109 -12.87 -9.12 -7.73
N ARG A 110 -12.75 -9.93 -6.67
CA ARG A 110 -13.23 -11.32 -6.66
C ARG A 110 -14.70 -11.45 -6.23
N CYS A 111 -15.11 -10.78 -5.16
CA CYS A 111 -16.45 -10.95 -4.60
C CYS A 111 -17.35 -9.71 -4.73
N GLY A 112 -16.80 -8.56 -5.11
CA GLY A 112 -17.53 -7.30 -5.23
C GLY A 112 -17.88 -6.64 -3.89
N ASN A 113 -17.40 -7.17 -2.76
CA ASN A 113 -17.62 -6.56 -1.45
C ASN A 113 -16.71 -5.35 -1.22
N PRO A 114 -17.14 -4.37 -0.40
CA PRO A 114 -16.28 -3.25 -0.02
C PRO A 114 -15.02 -3.72 0.72
N ILE A 115 -13.87 -3.18 0.36
CA ILE A 115 -12.60 -3.40 1.06
C ILE A 115 -12.53 -2.42 2.25
N PRO A 116 -12.25 -2.88 3.48
CA PRO A 116 -12.18 -2.00 4.65
C PRO A 116 -11.23 -0.81 4.43
N VAL A 117 -11.59 0.36 4.97
CA VAL A 117 -10.82 1.61 4.79
C VAL A 117 -9.42 1.45 5.36
N GLU A 118 -9.32 0.80 6.52
CA GLU A 118 -8.07 0.52 7.22
C GLU A 118 -7.14 -0.35 6.36
N ARG A 119 -7.71 -1.30 5.61
CA ARG A 119 -6.94 -2.14 4.68
C ARG A 119 -6.45 -1.35 3.47
N LEU A 120 -7.27 -0.46 2.93
CA LEU A 120 -6.88 0.40 1.80
C LEU A 120 -5.81 1.42 2.23
N ALA A 121 -5.90 1.94 3.45
CA ALA A 121 -4.89 2.82 4.01
C ALA A 121 -3.55 2.10 4.23
N ALA A 122 -3.57 0.88 4.77
CA ALA A 122 -2.37 0.07 4.99
C ALA A 122 -1.78 -0.49 3.69
N PHE A 123 -2.64 -0.90 2.75
CA PHE A 123 -2.28 -1.52 1.48
C PHE A 123 -3.03 -0.85 0.31
N PRO A 124 -2.55 0.31 -0.17
CA PRO A 124 -3.22 1.08 -1.23
C PRO A 124 -3.37 0.34 -2.55
N SER A 125 -2.46 -0.60 -2.83
CA SER A 125 -2.50 -1.47 -4.00
C SER A 125 -3.44 -2.68 -3.85
N ALA A 126 -4.09 -2.87 -2.70
CA ALA A 126 -4.95 -4.03 -2.46
C ALA A 126 -6.20 -4.02 -3.36
N THR A 127 -6.34 -5.08 -4.15
CA THR A 127 -7.52 -5.32 -5.02
C THR A 127 -8.51 -6.33 -4.44
N LEU A 128 -8.13 -7.03 -3.37
CA LEU A 128 -8.94 -8.08 -2.72
C LEU A 128 -9.26 -7.76 -1.26
N CYS A 129 -10.47 -8.12 -0.83
CA CYS A 129 -10.82 -8.14 0.59
C CYS A 129 -10.04 -9.24 1.33
N VAL A 130 -9.97 -9.12 2.67
CA VAL A 130 -9.20 -10.04 3.53
C VAL A 130 -9.58 -11.51 3.28
N THR A 131 -10.87 -11.82 3.27
CA THR A 131 -11.37 -13.18 3.05
C THR A 131 -10.97 -13.74 1.69
N CYS A 132 -11.05 -12.92 0.64
CA CYS A 132 -10.67 -13.35 -0.71
C CYS A 132 -9.16 -13.53 -0.86
N LYS A 133 -8.36 -12.70 -0.17
CA LYS A 133 -6.90 -12.81 -0.15
C LYS A 133 -6.44 -14.08 0.57
N GLN A 134 -7.00 -14.37 1.75
CA GLN A 134 -6.71 -15.60 2.50
C GLN A 134 -7.03 -16.87 1.69
N LEU A 135 -8.10 -16.85 0.91
CA LEU A 135 -8.47 -17.99 0.05
C LEU A 135 -7.54 -18.16 -1.16
N GLU A 136 -6.89 -17.09 -1.62
CA GLU A 136 -5.88 -17.15 -2.67
C GLU A 136 -4.57 -17.73 -2.14
N GLU A 137 -4.11 -17.29 -0.97
CA GLU A 137 -2.85 -17.74 -0.35
C GLU A 137 -2.85 -19.20 0.12
N ARG A 138 -4.04 -19.80 0.29
CA ARG A 138 -4.21 -21.21 0.69
C ARG A 138 -4.16 -22.19 -0.50
N ARG A 139 -3.94 -21.71 -1.72
CA ARG A 139 -3.82 -22.52 -2.93
C ARG A 139 -2.37 -22.72 -3.28
#